data_AF-A0A453D6A5-F1
#
_entry.id   AF-A0A453D6A5-F1
#
_cell.length_a   1.000
_cell.length_b   1.000
_cell.length_c   1.000
_cell.angle_alpha   90.00
_cell.angle_beta   90.00
_cell.angle_gamma   90.00
#
_symmetry.space_group_name_H-M   'P 1'
#
loop_
_entity.id
_entity.type
_entity.pdbx_description
1 polymer ?
#
loop_
_entity_poly.entity_id
_entity_poly.type
_entity_poly.pdbx_seq_one_letter_code
_entity_poly.pdbx_strand_id
1 'polypeptide(L)'
;APRRLILFTVQPFSPLSYLPVGSPRAVGPSVASPELIRSVTEHQRQLAQALVDKAKAICAEHGVDAETVIEVGDPKETICEAAEKLNVDLLILGSHSRGPVQRYQS
;
A
#
# COMPACT_ATOMS: atom_id res chain seq x y z
N ALA A 1 -12.12 18.76 -20.17
CA ALA A 1 -12.38 18.53 -18.74
C ALA A 1 -11.16 18.98 -17.93
N PRO A 2 -11.31 19.44 -16.67
CA PRO A 2 -10.14 19.67 -15.82
C PRO A 2 -9.37 18.36 -15.64
N ARG A 3 -8.04 18.43 -15.71
CA ARG A 3 -7.17 17.27 -15.47
C ARG A 3 -7.21 16.96 -13.98
N ARG A 4 -7.70 15.79 -13.61
CA ARG A 4 -7.74 15.31 -12.22
C ARG A 4 -6.48 14.53 -11.92
N LEU A 5 -5.77 14.89 -10.85
CA LEU A 5 -4.64 14.14 -10.32
C LEU A 5 -5.14 13.24 -9.18
N ILE A 6 -4.84 11.95 -9.26
CA ILE A 6 -5.20 10.97 -8.22
C ILE A 6 -3.91 10.42 -7.61
N LEU A 7 -3.76 10.59 -6.31
CA LEU A 7 -2.72 9.98 -5.49
C LEU A 7 -3.26 8.64 -4.98
N PHE A 8 -2.70 7.56 -5.50
CA PHE A 8 -3.17 6.21 -5.26
C PHE A 8 -2.13 5.39 -4.49
N THR A 9 -2.56 4.71 -3.43
CA THR A 9 -1.71 3.77 -2.68
C THR A 9 -2.46 2.49 -2.39
N VAL A 10 -1.76 1.35 -2.43
CA VAL A 10 -2.31 0.04 -2.07
C VAL A 10 -1.61 -0.47 -0.84
N GLN A 11 -2.38 -0.70 0.21
CA GLN A 11 -1.91 -1.43 1.38
C GLN A 11 -1.92 -2.93 1.04
N PRO A 12 -0.76 -3.60 1.04
CA PRO A 12 -0.71 -5.02 0.74
C PRO A 12 -1.48 -5.81 1.80
N PHE A 13 -2.45 -6.61 1.37
CA PHE A 13 -3.11 -7.56 2.26
C PHE A 13 -2.16 -8.75 2.50
N SER A 14 -1.30 -8.64 3.51
CA SER A 14 -0.56 -9.80 3.99
C SER A 14 -1.34 -10.41 5.14
N PRO A 15 -1.94 -11.60 5.00
CA PRO A 15 -2.52 -12.26 6.14
C PRO A 15 -1.36 -12.55 7.12
N LEU A 16 -1.45 -11.95 8.30
CA LEU A 16 -0.50 -12.12 9.43
C LEU A 16 -0.33 -13.58 9.89
N SER A 17 -1.02 -14.52 9.24
CA SER A 17 -0.96 -15.96 9.45
C SER A 17 0.38 -16.62 9.12
N TYR A 18 1.31 -15.91 8.47
CA TYR A 18 2.58 -16.50 8.00
C TYR A 18 3.84 -16.01 8.73
N LEU A 19 3.74 -15.25 9.83
CA LEU A 19 4.92 -14.91 10.61
C LEU A 19 5.30 -16.08 11.54
N PRO A 20 6.45 -16.75 11.32
CA PRO A 20 6.91 -17.78 12.24
C PRO A 20 7.46 -17.09 13.48
N VAL A 21 6.66 -17.03 14.55
CA VAL A 21 7.15 -16.61 15.87
C VAL A 21 7.97 -17.77 16.45
N GLY A 22 9.26 -17.79 16.10
CA GLY A 22 10.39 -17.98 17.00
C GLY A 22 10.40 -19.15 18.00
N SER A 23 9.77 -20.30 17.73
CA SER A 23 9.98 -21.49 18.56
C SER A 23 10.13 -22.77 17.73
N PRO A 24 11.23 -23.54 17.89
CA PRO A 24 11.46 -24.78 17.14
C PRO A 24 10.59 -25.96 17.62
N ARG A 25 9.51 -25.69 18.36
CA ARG A 25 8.59 -26.69 18.93
C ARG A 25 7.12 -26.46 18.62
N ALA A 26 6.76 -25.41 17.88
CA ALA A 26 5.36 -25.16 17.51
C ALA A 26 5.00 -25.90 16.21
N VAL A 27 4.45 -27.11 16.35
CA VAL A 27 3.76 -27.81 15.25
C VAL A 27 2.31 -27.31 15.25
N GLY A 28 2.03 -26.20 14.56
CA GLY A 28 0.66 -25.70 14.38
C GLY A 28 0.59 -24.31 13.73
N PRO A 29 -0.53 -23.93 13.10
CA PRO A 29 -0.73 -22.58 12.55
C PRO A 29 -0.79 -21.58 13.71
N SER A 30 0.31 -20.86 13.95
CA SER A 30 0.36 -19.82 14.98
C SER A 30 -0.37 -18.57 14.46
N VAL A 31 -1.66 -18.45 14.79
CA VAL A 31 -2.41 -17.22 14.54
C VAL A 31 -1.92 -16.12 15.48
N ALA A 32 -1.60 -14.94 14.94
CA ALA A 32 -1.30 -13.76 15.76
C ALA A 32 -2.52 -13.42 16.63
N SER A 33 -2.29 -12.84 17.82
CA SER A 33 -3.41 -12.45 18.68
C SER A 33 -4.29 -11.40 17.98
N PRO A 34 -5.61 -11.38 18.22
CA PRO A 34 -6.49 -10.38 17.63
C PRO A 34 -6.05 -8.94 17.91
N GLU A 35 -5.48 -8.65 19.08
CA GLU A 35 -4.96 -7.33 19.43
C GLU A 35 -3.74 -6.95 18.59
N LEU A 36 -2.81 -7.89 18.38
CA LEU A 36 -1.64 -7.67 17.52
C LEU A 36 -2.07 -7.45 16.07
N ILE A 37 -3.01 -8.25 15.56
CA ILE A 37 -3.54 -8.08 14.19
C ILE A 37 -4.16 -6.70 14.02
N ARG A 38 -4.99 -6.27 14.97
CA ARG A 38 -5.60 -4.93 14.96
C ARG A 38 -4.54 -3.83 15.02
N SER A 39 -3.57 -3.94 15.92
CA SER A 39 -2.51 -2.94 16.08
C SER A 39 -1.68 -2.78 14.80
N VAL A 40 -1.28 -3.89 14.17
CA VAL A 40 -0.52 -3.86 12.91
C VAL A 40 -1.36 -3.27 11.77
N THR A 41 -2.63 -3.67 11.66
CA THR A 41 -3.53 -3.19 10.61
C THR A 41 -3.77 -1.68 10.72
N GLU A 42 -4.03 -1.21 11.93
CA GLU A 42 -4.23 0.21 12.23
C GLU A 42 -2.95 1.01 11.95
N HIS A 43 -1.80 0.49 12.36
CA HIS A 43 -0.53 1.14 12.08
C HIS A 43 -0.26 1.27 10.58
N GLN A 44 -0.49 0.20 9.81
CA GLN A 44 -0.35 0.24 8.35
C GLN A 44 -1.30 1.26 7.70
N ARG A 45 -2.55 1.34 8.18
CA ARG A 45 -3.52 2.34 7.73
C ARG A 45 -3.03 3.77 7.99
N GLN A 46 -2.50 4.02 9.18
CA GLN A 46 -1.94 5.33 9.56
C GLN A 46 -0.75 5.71 8.68
N LEU A 47 0.14 4.76 8.38
CA LEU A 47 1.27 4.98 7.49
C LEU A 47 0.83 5.29 6.06
N ALA A 48 -0.16 4.56 5.54
CA ALA A 48 -0.73 4.82 4.22
C ALA A 48 -1.37 6.21 4.15
N GLN A 49 -2.11 6.60 5.19
CA GLN A 49 -2.72 7.92 5.31
C GLN A 49 -1.66 9.03 5.34
N ALA A 50 -0.65 8.91 6.20
CA ALA A 50 0.42 9.89 6.31
C ALA A 50 1.20 10.06 4.98
N LEU A 51 1.36 8.98 4.20
CA LEU A 51 1.98 9.03 2.88
C LEU A 51 1.16 9.86 1.89
N VAL A 52 -0.14 9.59 1.78
CA VAL A 52 -1.00 10.34 0.83
C VAL A 52 -1.20 11.78 1.27
N ASP A 53 -1.28 12.06 2.58
CA ASP A 53 -1.39 13.42 3.12
C ASP A 53 -0.16 14.25 2.78
N LYS A 54 1.04 13.66 2.96
CA LYS A 54 2.30 14.31 2.57
C LYS A 54 2.36 14.58 1.07
N ALA A 55 1.97 13.61 0.25
CA ALA A 55 1.95 13.79 -1.21
C ALA A 55 0.95 14.88 -1.62
N LYS A 56 -0.24 14.91 -0.99
CA LYS A 56 -1.26 15.93 -1.23
C LYS A 56 -0.78 17.32 -0.84
N ALA A 57 -0.06 17.46 0.28
CA ALA A 57 0.54 18.73 0.68
C ALA A 57 1.55 19.24 -0.37
N ILE A 58 2.41 18.36 -0.90
CA ILE A 58 3.35 18.72 -1.99
C ILE A 58 2.58 19.17 -3.24
N CYS A 59 1.50 18.49 -3.62
CA CYS A 59 0.66 18.92 -4.73
C CYS A 59 0.06 20.31 -4.49
N ALA A 60 -0.47 20.57 -3.29
CA ALA A 60 -1.06 21.84 -2.92
C ALA A 60 -0.04 23.00 -2.93
N GLU A 61 1.20 22.75 -2.49
CA GLU A 61 2.31 23.73 -2.60
C GLU A 61 2.58 24.16 -4.04
N HIS A 62 2.28 23.29 -5.02
CA HIS A 62 2.43 23.58 -6.45
C HIS A 62 1.11 24.00 -7.11
N GLY A 63 0.05 24.27 -6.33
CA GLY A 63 -1.25 24.70 -6.83
C GLY A 63 -2.05 23.61 -7.55
N VAL A 64 -1.74 22.33 -7.30
CA VAL A 64 -2.42 21.18 -7.89
C VAL A 64 -3.39 20.58 -6.89
N ASP A 65 -4.67 20.56 -7.23
CA ASP A 65 -5.68 19.81 -6.47
C ASP A 65 -5.58 18.32 -6.78
N ALA A 66 -5.48 17.50 -5.74
CA ALA A 66 -5.25 16.07 -5.84
C ALA A 66 -6.24 15.29 -4.97
N GLU A 67 -6.90 14.32 -5.60
CA GLU A 67 -7.72 13.34 -4.92
C GLU A 67 -6.84 12.21 -4.36
N THR A 68 -7.22 11.64 -3.22
CA THR A 68 -6.45 10.58 -2.56
C THR A 68 -7.28 9.32 -2.46
N VAL A 69 -6.71 8.18 -2.87
CA VAL A 69 -7.36 6.87 -2.81
C VAL A 69 -6.41 5.88 -2.15
N ILE A 70 -6.92 5.20 -1.12
CA ILE A 70 -6.20 4.15 -0.39
C ILE A 70 -7.00 2.86 -0.56
N GLU A 71 -6.41 1.88 -1.23
CA GLU A 71 -7.01 0.55 -1.43
C GLU A 71 -6.26 -0.52 -0.64
N VAL A 72 -6.89 -1.67 -0.45
CA VAL A 72 -6.29 -2.85 0.20
C VAL A 72 -6.35 -4.02 -0.78
N GLY A 73 -5.23 -4.69 -1.00
CA GLY A 73 -5.18 -5.82 -1.93
C GLY A 73 -3.78 -6.18 -2.37
N ASP A 74 -3.68 -6.92 -3.48
CA ASP A 74 -2.40 -7.10 -4.17
C ASP A 74 -2.09 -5.83 -4.99
N PRO A 75 -0.96 -5.15 -4.76
CA PRO A 75 -0.67 -3.89 -5.45
C PRO A 75 -0.68 -4.00 -6.98
N LYS A 76 -0.27 -5.13 -7.57
CA LYS A 76 -0.24 -5.28 -9.03
C LYS A 76 -1.65 -5.33 -9.59
N GLU A 77 -2.52 -6.15 -8.98
CA GLU A 77 -3.91 -6.29 -9.43
C GLU A 77 -4.73 -5.04 -9.15
N THR A 78 -4.68 -4.54 -7.91
CA THR A 78 -5.47 -3.40 -7.45
C THR A 78 -5.15 -2.11 -8.22
N ILE A 79 -3.88 -1.87 -8.57
CA ILE A 79 -3.50 -0.71 -9.39
C ILE A 79 -4.06 -0.83 -10.82
N CYS A 80 -3.94 -2.01 -11.44
CA CYS A 80 -4.48 -2.24 -12.78
C CYS A 80 -6.00 -2.04 -12.81
N GLU A 81 -6.72 -2.64 -11.86
CA GLU A 81 -8.16 -2.47 -11.75
C GLU A 81 -8.56 -1.02 -11.50
N ALA A 82 -7.84 -0.30 -10.63
CA ALA A 82 -8.13 1.10 -10.36
C ALA A 82 -7.89 1.98 -11.59
N ALA A 83 -6.82 1.72 -12.35
CA ALA A 83 -6.53 2.45 -13.59
C ALA A 83 -7.66 2.28 -14.63
N GLU A 84 -8.20 1.07 -14.76
CA GLU A 84 -9.35 0.79 -15.62
C GLU A 84 -10.64 1.44 -15.10
N LYS A 85 -10.97 1.26 -13.82
CA LYS A 85 -12.19 1.79 -13.19
C LYS A 85 -12.23 3.32 -13.19
N LEU A 86 -11.10 3.96 -12.95
CA LEU A 86 -10.97 5.43 -12.93
C LEU A 86 -10.78 6.03 -14.33
N ASN A 87 -10.61 5.19 -15.35
CA ASN A 87 -10.40 5.56 -16.74
C ASN A 87 -9.32 6.67 -16.88
N VAL A 88 -8.14 6.40 -16.34
CA VAL A 88 -7.04 7.38 -16.31
C VAL A 88 -6.35 7.49 -17.67
N ASP A 89 -5.98 8.72 -18.06
CA ASP A 89 -5.24 8.97 -19.30
C ASP A 89 -3.72 8.68 -19.15
N LEU A 90 -3.20 8.71 -17.92
CA LEU A 90 -1.79 8.53 -17.59
C LEU A 90 -1.62 7.91 -16.21
N LEU A 91 -0.93 6.77 -16.14
CA LEU A 91 -0.51 6.13 -14.89
C LEU A 91 0.97 6.40 -14.64
N ILE A 92 1.29 7.02 -13.51
CA ILE A 92 2.67 7.28 -13.07
C ILE A 92 2.98 6.36 -11.89
N LEU A 93 4.05 5.57 -12.02
CA LEU A 93 4.56 4.69 -10.97
C LEU A 93 5.98 5.08 -10.60
N GLY A 94 6.34 4.84 -9.33
CA GLY A 94 7.72 4.93 -8.90
C GLY A 94 8.58 3.87 -9.60
N SER A 95 9.78 4.23 -10.02
CA SER A 95 10.68 3.33 -10.77
C SER A 95 11.18 2.13 -9.97
N HIS A 96 11.13 2.19 -8.64
CA HIS A 96 11.64 1.15 -7.75
C HIS A 96 10.67 0.93 -6.59
N SER A 97 10.37 -0.34 -6.31
CA SER A 97 9.86 -0.75 -5.01
C SER A 97 11.04 -1.09 -4.10
N ARG A 98 11.09 -0.51 -2.89
CA ARG A 98 12.00 -0.96 -1.83
C ARG A 98 11.39 -2.16 -1.13
N GLY A 99 11.28 -3.28 -1.85
CA GLY A 99 10.91 -4.57 -1.26
C GLY A 99 12.04 -5.16 -0.42
N PRO A 100 11.76 -6.09 0.51
CA PRO A 100 12.77 -6.73 1.36
C PRO A 100 13.78 -7.61 0.60
N VAL A 101 13.54 -7.91 -0.69
CA VAL A 101 14.48 -8.64 -1.55
C VAL A 101 14.95 -7.73 -2.68
N GLN A 102 16.23 -7.37 -2.63
CA GLN A 102 16.93 -6.72 -3.73
C GLN A 102 17.24 -7.76 -4.80
N ARG A 103 16.92 -7.47 -6.07
CA ARG A 103 17.07 -8.43 -7.19
C ARG A 103 18.52 -8.88 -7.36
N TYR A 104 18.71 -10.19 -7.53
CA TYR A 104 19.93 -10.76 -8.11
C TYR A 104 20.09 -10.19 -9.52
N GLN A 105 21.20 -9.48 -9.76
CA GLN A 105 21.57 -9.02 -11.09
C GLN A 105 22.28 -10.18 -11.79
N SER A 106 21.79 -10.55 -12.98
CA SER A 106 22.45 -11.46 -13.93
C SER A 106 23.67 -10.81 -14.56
#